data_AF-A0A382X466-F1
#
_entry.id   AF-A0A382X466-F1
#
_cell.length_a   1.000
_cell.length_b   1.000
_cell.length_c   1.000
_cell.angle_alpha   90.00
_cell.angle_beta   90.00
_cell.angle_gamma   90.00
#
_symmetry.space_group_name_H-M   'P 1'
#
loop_
_entity.id
_entity.type
_entity.pdbx_description
1 polymer ?
#
loop_
_entity_poly.entity_id
_entity_poly.type
_entity_poly.pdbx_seq_one_letter_code
_entity_poly.pdbx_strand_id
1 'polypeptide(L)'
;MVVIGGWLGAGKTTLVNRLLGQAQGERIAVVVNDIGKVAVDADLVEAADGDTVELTNGCVCCSIGDSLAVTLRDLVLGERPPERIVVEASGVAEPDRVAAYGDRRRIRPDGVVVAVDALDVTTRAADPVYGPLISRQVAAADVLVVTK
;
A
#
# COMPACT_ATOMS: atom_id res chain seq x y z
N MET A 1 3.66 4.49 8.89
CA MET A 1 2.84 4.01 7.77
C MET A 1 3.31 4.62 6.47
N VAL A 2 3.63 3.80 5.49
CA VAL A 2 3.97 4.25 4.12
C VAL A 2 2.78 3.95 3.19
N VAL A 3 2.45 4.88 2.30
CA VAL A 3 1.44 4.64 1.25
C VAL A 3 2.15 4.46 -0.08
N ILE A 4 1.84 3.38 -0.79
CA ILE A 4 2.30 3.11 -2.16
C ILE A 4 1.14 3.40 -3.12
N GLY A 5 1.29 4.46 -3.92
CA GLY A 5 0.34 4.92 -4.92
C GLY A 5 0.85 4.78 -6.36
N GLY A 6 0.03 5.23 -7.31
CA GLY A 6 0.29 5.15 -8.75
C GLY A 6 -0.85 4.47 -9.51
N TRP A 7 -0.94 4.71 -10.82
CA TRP A 7 -2.05 4.22 -11.65
C TRP A 7 -2.05 2.70 -11.81
N LEU A 8 -3.15 2.18 -12.38
CA LEU A 8 -3.25 0.76 -12.74
C LEU A 8 -2.13 0.40 -13.74
N GLY A 9 -1.35 -0.63 -13.41
CA GLY A 9 -0.21 -1.06 -14.23
C GLY A 9 1.14 -0.44 -13.85
N ALA A 10 1.17 0.56 -12.96
CA ALA A 10 2.39 1.28 -12.59
C ALA A 10 3.43 0.44 -11.81
N GLY A 11 3.10 -0.79 -11.40
CA GLY A 11 4.01 -1.71 -10.70
C GLY A 11 3.94 -1.66 -9.16
N LYS A 12 2.87 -1.11 -8.58
CA LYS A 12 2.67 -1.02 -7.11
C LYS A 12 2.79 -2.36 -6.39
N THR A 13 2.01 -3.36 -6.78
CA THR A 13 2.04 -4.70 -6.16
C THR A 13 3.41 -5.36 -6.29
N THR A 14 4.11 -5.17 -7.41
CA THR A 14 5.48 -5.63 -7.59
C THR A 14 6.45 -4.96 -6.60
N LEU A 15 6.28 -3.65 -6.35
CA LEU A 15 7.06 -2.92 -5.37
C LEU A 15 6.80 -3.43 -3.94
N VAL A 16 5.54 -3.68 -3.59
CA VAL A 16 5.14 -4.28 -2.31
C VAL A 16 5.78 -5.66 -2.12
N ASN A 17 5.67 -6.54 -3.10
CA ASN A 17 6.24 -7.89 -3.02
C ASN A 17 7.77 -7.86 -2.88
N ARG A 18 8.44 -6.94 -3.58
CA ARG A 18 9.88 -6.75 -3.44
C ARG A 18 10.26 -6.24 -2.05
N LEU A 19 9.49 -5.32 -1.48
CA LEU A 19 9.69 -4.84 -0.10
C LEU A 19 9.56 -5.99 0.90
N LEU A 20 8.52 -6.82 0.76
CA LEU A 20 8.29 -7.97 1.61
C LEU A 20 9.44 -8.99 1.50
N GLY A 21 9.86 -9.33 0.29
CA GLY A 21 11.01 -10.23 0.07
C GLY A 21 12.33 -9.73 0.67
N GLN A 22 12.43 -8.45 1.01
CA GLN A 22 13.61 -7.81 1.60
C GLN A 22 13.41 -7.40 3.07
N ALA A 23 12.31 -7.80 3.72
CA ALA A 23 11.98 -7.36 5.07
C ALA A 23 12.93 -7.89 6.17
N GLN A 24 13.76 -8.91 5.87
CA GLN A 24 14.79 -9.45 6.79
C GLN A 24 14.30 -9.71 8.24
N GLY A 25 13.05 -10.15 8.40
CA GLY A 25 12.43 -10.43 9.71
C GLY A 25 11.69 -9.26 10.36
N GLU A 26 11.63 -8.08 9.72
CA GLU A 26 10.77 -6.97 10.12
C GLU A 26 9.29 -7.36 9.93
N ARG A 27 8.46 -7.18 10.97
CA ARG A 27 7.01 -7.45 10.85
C ARG A 27 6.31 -6.30 10.14
N ILE A 28 6.08 -6.47 8.84
CA ILE A 28 5.39 -5.48 8.01
C ILE A 28 3.92 -5.90 7.83
N ALA A 29 2.98 -5.03 8.20
CA ALA A 29 1.59 -5.20 7.79
C ALA A 29 1.32 -4.57 6.43
N VAL A 30 0.70 -5.29 5.51
CA VAL A 30 0.28 -4.77 4.20
C VAL A 30 -1.24 -4.70 4.11
N VAL A 31 -1.77 -3.54 3.76
CA VAL A 31 -3.19 -3.33 3.45
C VAL A 31 -3.31 -2.98 1.99
N VAL A 32 -3.97 -3.84 1.21
CA VAL A 32 -4.12 -3.63 -0.24
C VAL A 32 -5.53 -3.13 -0.55
N ASN A 33 -5.60 -2.10 -1.40
CA ASN A 33 -6.81 -1.34 -1.72
C ASN A 33 -7.36 -0.53 -0.54
N ASP A 34 -7.99 0.61 -0.83
CA ASP A 34 -8.66 1.41 0.21
C ASP A 34 -9.95 0.74 0.76
N ILE A 35 -10.29 -0.45 0.24
CA ILE A 35 -11.41 -1.33 0.61
C ILE A 35 -10.95 -2.63 1.31
N GLY A 36 -9.64 -2.81 1.57
CA GLY A 36 -9.15 -3.93 2.39
C GLY A 36 -9.19 -5.31 1.72
N LYS A 37 -8.84 -5.41 0.42
CA LYS A 37 -8.68 -6.70 -0.27
C LYS A 37 -7.21 -7.05 -0.41
N VAL A 38 -6.80 -8.14 0.23
CA VAL A 38 -5.44 -8.70 0.15
C VAL A 38 -5.12 -9.19 -1.27
N ALA A 39 -4.04 -8.67 -1.86
CA ALA A 39 -3.38 -9.25 -3.01
C ALA A 39 -1.89 -9.41 -2.69
N VAL A 40 -1.54 -10.54 -2.09
CA VAL A 40 -0.15 -10.97 -1.88
C VAL A 40 0.03 -12.30 -2.61
N ASP A 41 1.20 -12.50 -3.22
CA ASP A 41 1.51 -13.72 -3.96
C ASP A 41 1.42 -14.95 -3.04
N ALA A 42 0.86 -16.06 -3.53
CA ALA A 42 0.54 -17.24 -2.72
C ALA A 42 1.78 -17.90 -2.10
N ASP A 43 2.94 -17.75 -2.75
CA ASP A 43 4.23 -18.29 -2.29
C ASP A 43 4.77 -17.56 -1.04
N LEU A 44 4.24 -16.37 -0.74
CA LEU A 44 4.64 -15.55 0.41
C LEU A 44 3.73 -15.74 1.62
N VAL A 45 2.76 -16.65 1.59
CA VAL A 45 1.70 -16.76 2.60
C VAL A 45 1.86 -18.01 3.47
N GLU A 46 1.94 -17.84 4.79
CA GLU A 46 1.65 -18.89 5.78
C GLU A 46 0.15 -18.83 6.15
N ALA A 47 -0.53 -19.97 6.04
CA ALA A 47 -1.95 -20.05 6.32
C ALA A 47 -2.22 -19.83 7.83
N ALA A 48 -2.98 -18.79 8.15
CA ALA A 48 -3.55 -18.56 9.48
C ALA A 48 -5.09 -18.60 9.40
N ASP A 49 -5.73 -19.04 10.48
CA ASP A 49 -7.19 -19.09 10.60
C ASP A 49 -7.75 -17.67 10.80
N GLY A 50 -8.66 -17.26 9.92
CA GLY A 50 -9.35 -15.96 9.98
C GLY A 50 -8.69 -14.85 9.17
N ASP A 51 -9.31 -13.66 9.19
CA ASP A 51 -9.12 -12.48 8.32
C ASP A 51 -7.70 -11.84 8.32
N THR A 52 -6.68 -12.54 8.77
CA THR A 52 -5.30 -12.08 8.88
C THR A 52 -4.37 -13.19 8.39
N VAL A 53 -3.57 -12.89 7.38
CA VAL A 53 -2.61 -13.80 6.75
C VAL A 53 -1.21 -13.43 7.20
N GLU A 54 -0.50 -14.34 7.88
CA GLU A 54 0.93 -14.17 8.16
C GLU A 54 1.71 -14.58 6.90
N LEU A 55 2.71 -13.79 6.51
CA LEU A 55 3.54 -14.08 5.36
C LEU A 55 4.74 -14.92 5.82
N THR A 56 5.32 -15.73 4.95
CA THR A 56 6.45 -16.66 5.24
C THR A 56 7.70 -15.97 5.81
N ASN A 57 7.73 -14.64 5.83
CA ASN A 57 8.78 -13.80 6.39
C ASN A 57 8.37 -13.05 7.69
N GLY A 58 7.22 -13.38 8.30
CA GLY A 58 6.70 -12.74 9.52
C GLY A 58 5.94 -11.43 9.29
N CYS A 59 5.62 -11.09 8.04
CA CYS A 59 4.74 -9.96 7.71
C CYS A 59 3.26 -10.34 7.88
N VAL A 60 2.34 -9.37 7.95
CA VAL A 60 0.92 -9.62 8.24
C VAL A 60 0.03 -8.95 7.19
N CYS A 61 -1.02 -9.61 6.71
CA CYS A 61 -1.92 -9.07 5.70
C CYS A 61 -3.37 -9.23 6.16
N CYS A 62 -4.09 -8.15 6.43
CA CYS A 62 -5.46 -8.22 7.00
C CYS A 62 -6.53 -7.96 5.94
N SER A 63 -7.57 -8.80 5.92
CA SER A 63 -8.83 -8.65 5.18
C SER A 63 -9.99 -8.32 6.13
N ILE A 64 -9.93 -7.21 6.87
CA ILE A 64 -10.96 -6.87 7.87
C ILE A 64 -11.60 -5.50 7.57
N GLY A 65 -12.89 -5.53 7.17
CA GLY A 65 -13.90 -4.51 7.48
C GLY A 65 -14.02 -3.28 6.58
N ASP A 66 -15.24 -2.70 6.56
CA ASP A 66 -15.80 -1.67 5.66
C ASP A 66 -15.05 -0.32 5.54
N SER A 67 -13.90 -0.12 6.20
CA SER A 67 -13.04 1.06 5.95
C SER A 67 -11.59 0.87 6.40
N LEU A 68 -10.64 1.41 5.63
CA LEU A 68 -9.22 1.48 5.96
C LEU A 68 -8.93 1.98 7.39
N ALA A 69 -9.73 2.91 7.92
CA ALA A 69 -9.55 3.44 9.28
C ALA A 69 -9.76 2.40 10.38
N VAL A 70 -10.69 1.45 10.18
CA VAL A 70 -10.95 0.35 11.12
C VAL A 70 -9.82 -0.65 11.05
N THR A 71 -9.43 -1.10 9.85
CA THR A 71 -8.30 -2.02 9.65
C THR A 71 -7.01 -1.49 10.29
N LEU A 72 -6.69 -0.21 10.06
CA LEU A 72 -5.52 0.44 10.65
C LEU A 72 -5.59 0.50 12.18
N ARG A 73 -6.77 0.72 12.75
CA ARG A 73 -6.98 0.73 14.21
C ARG A 73 -6.75 -0.66 14.80
N ASP A 74 -7.32 -1.69 14.18
CA ASP A 74 -7.26 -3.06 14.69
C ASP A 74 -5.83 -3.59 14.64
N LEU A 75 -5.08 -3.28 13.57
CA LEU A 75 -3.65 -3.59 13.45
C LEU A 75 -2.80 -3.03 14.60
N VAL A 76 -3.05 -1.78 15.03
CA VAL A 76 -2.25 -1.15 16.10
C VAL A 76 -2.73 -1.48 17.51
N LEU A 77 -3.94 -2.02 17.66
CA LEU A 77 -4.51 -2.44 18.94
C LEU A 77 -4.39 -3.95 19.18
N GLY A 78 -3.99 -4.72 18.18
CA GLY A 78 -3.78 -6.17 18.30
C GLY A 78 -2.67 -6.55 19.27
N GLU A 79 -2.64 -7.82 19.67
CA GLU A 79 -1.70 -8.35 20.68
C GLU A 79 -0.23 -8.28 20.23
N ARG A 80 0.00 -8.37 18.92
CA ARG A 80 1.32 -8.28 18.28
C ARG A 80 1.28 -7.26 17.14
N PRO A 81 1.37 -5.95 17.44
CA PRO A 81 1.32 -4.93 16.39
C PRO A 81 2.53 -5.04 15.45
N PRO A 82 2.35 -4.71 14.15
CA PRO A 82 3.44 -4.70 13.18
C PRO A 82 4.41 -3.54 13.49
N GLU A 83 5.66 -3.71 13.06
CA GLU A 83 6.69 -2.66 13.15
C GLU A 83 6.49 -1.60 12.06
N ARG A 84 5.94 -2.01 10.91
CA ARG A 84 5.64 -1.13 9.78
C ARG A 84 4.29 -1.45 9.18
N ILE A 85 3.56 -0.42 8.74
CA ILE A 85 2.35 -0.56 7.96
C ILE A 85 2.60 0.02 6.56
N VAL A 86 2.26 -0.75 5.54
CA VAL A 86 2.30 -0.35 4.13
C VAL A 86 0.89 -0.44 3.56
N VAL A 87 0.42 0.63 2.94
CA VAL A 87 -0.87 0.66 2.27
C VAL A 87 -0.66 0.74 0.76
N GLU A 88 -1.09 -0.26 0.02
CA GLU A 88 -1.18 -0.17 -1.44
C GLU A 88 -2.50 0.52 -1.82
N ALA A 89 -2.41 1.76 -2.26
CA ALA A 89 -3.57 2.53 -2.71
C ALA A 89 -4.08 2.01 -4.06
N SER A 90 -5.40 2.10 -4.27
CA SER A 90 -6.02 1.79 -5.56
C SER A 90 -5.40 2.63 -6.69
N GLY A 91 -5.40 2.09 -7.92
CA GLY A 91 -4.93 2.81 -9.11
C GLY A 91 -5.66 4.12 -9.38
N VAL A 92 -6.87 4.29 -8.83
CA VAL A 92 -7.68 5.50 -8.97
C VAL A 92 -7.69 6.39 -7.71
N ALA A 93 -6.94 6.03 -6.67
CA ALA A 93 -6.89 6.78 -5.42
C ALA A 93 -5.92 7.97 -5.49
N GLU A 94 -6.17 8.97 -4.64
CA GLU A 94 -5.24 10.06 -4.32
C GLU A 94 -4.41 9.63 -3.07
N PRO A 95 -3.10 9.31 -3.21
CA PRO A 95 -2.31 8.68 -2.14
C PRO A 95 -2.11 9.53 -0.89
N ASP A 96 -2.09 10.85 -1.03
CA ASP A 96 -2.09 11.81 0.08
C ASP A 96 -3.37 11.71 0.94
N ARG A 97 -4.53 11.49 0.30
CA ARG A 97 -5.79 11.24 1.02
C ARG A 97 -5.74 9.92 1.77
N VAL A 98 -5.16 8.88 1.16
CA VAL A 98 -4.93 7.59 1.83
C VAL A 98 -4.01 7.76 3.03
N ALA A 99 -2.93 8.53 2.91
CA ALA A 99 -1.99 8.82 3.99
C ALA A 99 -2.62 9.63 5.15
N ALA A 100 -3.74 10.30 4.89
CA ALA A 100 -4.49 11.02 5.92
C ALA A 100 -5.39 10.12 6.79
N TYR A 101 -5.58 8.84 6.43
CA TYR A 101 -6.33 7.88 7.24
C TYR A 101 -5.52 7.37 8.44
N GLY A 102 -6.25 6.88 9.45
CA GLY A 102 -5.68 6.35 10.69
C GLY A 102 -5.63 7.36 11.83
N ASP A 103 -5.54 6.85 13.06
CA ASP A 103 -5.38 7.70 14.24
C ASP A 103 -3.97 8.29 14.27
N ARG A 104 -3.83 9.58 13.95
CA ARG A 104 -2.53 10.28 13.93
C ARG A 104 -1.78 10.26 15.28
N ARG A 105 -2.45 9.92 16.38
CA ARG A 105 -1.80 9.75 17.69
C ARG A 105 -1.05 8.42 17.81
N ARG A 106 -1.43 7.42 17.01
CA ARG A 106 -0.90 6.04 17.04
C ARG A 106 -0.19 5.65 15.74
N ILE A 107 -0.61 6.22 14.62
CA ILE A 107 -0.12 5.92 13.29
C ILE A 107 0.45 7.19 12.71
N ARG A 108 1.78 7.24 12.61
CA ARG A 108 2.47 8.30 11.90
C ARG A 108 2.56 7.95 10.41
N PRO A 109 2.11 8.82 9.48
CA PRO A 109 2.46 8.68 8.08
C PRO A 109 3.94 9.00 7.91
N ASP A 110 4.70 8.04 7.39
CA ASP A 110 6.14 8.16 7.14
C ASP A 110 6.42 8.72 5.75
N GLY A 111 5.50 8.52 4.80
CA GLY A 111 5.56 9.15 3.48
C GLY A 111 4.68 8.46 2.44
N VAL A 112 4.58 9.10 1.30
CA VAL A 112 3.90 8.65 0.09
C VAL A 112 4.94 8.29 -0.97
N VAL A 113 4.91 7.05 -1.42
CA VAL A 113 5.71 6.53 -2.53
C VAL A 113 4.80 6.34 -3.73
N VAL A 114 5.17 6.86 -4.89
CA VAL A 114 4.37 6.67 -6.12
C VAL A 114 5.17 5.93 -7.17
N ALA A 115 4.65 4.78 -7.58
CA ALA A 115 5.17 4.03 -8.69
C ALA A 115 4.77 4.70 -10.02
N VAL A 116 5.73 4.84 -10.92
CA VAL A 116 5.61 5.52 -12.22
C VAL A 116 6.15 4.59 -13.29
N ASP A 117 5.28 4.10 -14.18
CA ASP A 117 5.72 3.32 -15.35
C ASP A 117 6.35 4.25 -16.39
N ALA A 118 7.65 4.08 -16.65
CA ALA A 118 8.40 4.98 -17.52
C ALA A 118 7.95 4.88 -18.99
N LEU A 119 7.30 3.78 -19.38
CA LEU A 119 6.86 3.55 -20.74
C LEU A 119 5.57 4.31 -21.09
N ASP A 120 4.72 4.61 -20.11
CA ASP A 120 3.40 5.20 -20.37
C ASP A 120 3.09 6.51 -19.62
N VAL A 121 3.96 6.97 -18.70
CA VAL A 121 3.71 8.17 -17.88
C VAL A 121 3.33 9.41 -18.69
N THR A 122 4.02 9.71 -19.79
CA THR A 122 3.74 10.90 -20.62
C THR A 122 2.39 10.78 -21.32
N THR A 123 2.07 9.60 -21.85
CA THR A 123 0.79 9.33 -22.50
C THR A 123 -0.36 9.41 -21.50
N ARG A 124 -0.18 8.82 -20.31
CA ARG A 124 -1.17 8.85 -19.22
C ARG A 124 -1.40 10.25 -18.69
N ALA A 125 -0.35 11.04 -18.50
CA ALA A 125 -0.44 12.41 -18.03
C ALA A 125 -1.14 13.35 -19.04
N ALA A 126 -1.01 13.06 -20.33
CA ALA A 126 -1.67 13.80 -21.40
C ALA A 126 -3.14 13.41 -21.64
N ASP A 127 -3.61 12.31 -21.02
CA ASP A 127 -4.99 11.86 -21.16
C ASP A 127 -5.97 12.90 -20.57
N PRO A 128 -7.01 13.34 -21.32
CA PRO A 128 -7.90 14.40 -20.85
C PRO A 128 -8.79 13.98 -19.68
N VAL A 129 -9.00 12.68 -19.48
CA VAL A 129 -9.84 12.12 -18.41
C VAL A 129 -8.99 11.77 -17.20
N TYR A 130 -7.90 11.03 -17.40
CA TYR A 130 -7.08 10.49 -16.31
C TYR A 130 -5.84 11.31 -15.98
N GLY A 131 -5.34 12.13 -16.91
CA GLY A 131 -4.15 12.97 -16.74
C GLY A 131 -4.17 13.86 -15.50
N PRO A 132 -5.30 14.50 -15.14
CA PRO A 132 -5.39 15.25 -13.88
C PRO A 132 -5.16 14.40 -12.64
N LEU A 133 -5.66 13.15 -12.61
CA LEU A 133 -5.43 12.23 -11.50
C LEU A 133 -3.97 11.76 -11.46
N ILE A 134 -3.41 11.37 -12.61
CA ILE A 134 -1.99 10.99 -12.73
C ILE A 134 -1.09 12.10 -12.18
N SER A 135 -1.36 13.35 -12.57
CA SER A 135 -0.58 14.51 -12.12
C SER A 135 -0.68 14.72 -10.61
N ARG A 136 -1.87 14.54 -10.03
CA ARG A 136 -2.07 14.62 -8.57
C ARG A 136 -1.35 13.50 -7.83
N GLN A 137 -1.41 12.27 -8.34
CA GLN A 137 -0.68 11.13 -7.77
C GLN A 137 0.81 11.44 -7.74
N VAL A 138 1.41 11.86 -8.86
CA VAL A 138 2.84 12.21 -8.93
C VAL A 138 3.20 13.38 -8.01
N ALA A 139 2.36 14.41 -7.93
CA ALA A 139 2.59 15.57 -7.08
C ALA A 139 2.46 15.28 -5.57
N ALA A 140 1.69 14.24 -5.20
CA ALA A 140 1.55 13.79 -3.82
C ALA A 140 2.75 12.98 -3.31
N ALA A 141 3.67 12.59 -4.18
CA ALA A 141 4.78 11.71 -3.84
C ALA A 141 5.88 12.43 -3.06
N ASP A 142 6.27 11.87 -1.92
CA ASP A 142 7.55 12.17 -1.27
C ASP A 142 8.71 11.47 -2.01
N VAL A 143 8.42 10.28 -2.59
CA VAL A 143 9.37 9.50 -3.39
C VAL A 143 8.68 8.98 -4.64
N LEU A 144 9.28 9.22 -5.80
CA LEU A 144 8.90 8.59 -7.06
C LEU A 144 9.77 7.35 -7.30
N VAL A 145 9.12 6.21 -7.54
CA VAL A 145 9.78 4.97 -7.95
C VAL A 145 9.47 4.75 -9.43
N VAL A 146 10.47 4.99 -10.27
CA VAL A 146 10.37 4.71 -11.70
C VAL A 146 10.45 3.19 -11.90
N THR A 147 9.43 2.64 -12.55
CA THR A 147 9.34 1.23 -12.94
C THR A 147 9.42 1.11 -14.46
N LYS A 148 9.74 -0.10 -14.94
CA LYS A 148 9.93 -0.51 -16.35
C LYS A 148 10.81 0.40 -17.21
#